data_AF-A0A074JVT7-F1
#
_entry.id   AF-A0A074JVT7-F1
#
_cell.length_a   1.000
_cell.length_b   1.000
_cell.length_c   1.000
_cell.angle_alpha   90.00
_cell.angle_beta   90.00
_cell.angle_gamma   90.00
#
_symmetry.space_group_name_H-M   'P 1'
#
loop_
_entity.id
_entity.type
_entity.pdbx_description
1 polymer ?
#
loop_
_entity_poly.entity_id
_entity_poly.type
_entity_poly.pdbx_seq_one_letter_code
_entity_poly.pdbx_strand_id
1 'polypeptide(L)'
;MPKRSKPSHFTHASTLLSAADLLRRWQAGSDATLWRAEKDSLLLPVREGRRRGYSWETIWAFEGGQPPAGMEAAYRQRLLTPEQAAIGVPYRPSTLMTKAREGTLPCRRIGTKVRFVAAEIDRWLCSWL
;
A
#
# COMPACT_ATOMS: atom_id res chain seq x y z
N MET A 1 36.72 -22.92 6.23
CA MET A 1 36.02 -21.88 5.43
C MET A 1 34.53 -22.16 5.46
N PRO A 2 33.68 -21.30 6.04
CA PRO A 2 32.24 -21.56 6.02
C PRO A 2 31.68 -21.29 4.63
N LYS A 3 30.93 -22.27 4.11
CA LYS A 3 30.24 -22.22 2.82
C LYS A 3 29.27 -21.02 2.82
N ARG A 4 29.43 -20.09 1.87
CA ARG A 4 28.43 -19.05 1.59
C ARG A 4 27.11 -19.75 1.29
N SER A 5 26.17 -19.66 2.22
CA SER A 5 24.77 -20.01 1.98
C SER A 5 24.26 -19.12 0.85
N LYS A 6 23.80 -19.74 -0.26
CA LYS A 6 23.05 -19.03 -1.31
C LYS A 6 21.85 -18.35 -0.65
N PRO A 7 21.53 -17.09 -0.97
CA PRO A 7 20.26 -16.52 -0.56
C PRO A 7 19.16 -17.41 -1.13
N SER A 8 18.34 -17.94 -0.24
CA SER A 8 17.14 -18.70 -0.57
C SER A 8 16.29 -17.81 -1.45
N HIS A 9 16.20 -18.15 -2.74
CA HIS A 9 15.10 -17.69 -3.57
C HIS A 9 13.83 -18.27 -2.95
N PHE A 10 13.19 -17.49 -2.07
CA PHE A 10 11.77 -17.64 -1.85
C PHE A 10 11.13 -17.33 -3.20
N THR A 11 10.92 -18.37 -3.99
CA THR A 11 10.07 -18.35 -5.17
C THR A 11 8.63 -18.23 -4.67
N HIS A 12 8.29 -17.08 -4.09
CA HIS A 12 6.93 -16.60 -4.21
C HIS A 12 6.76 -16.35 -5.70
N ALA A 13 5.74 -16.96 -6.33
CA ALA A 13 5.33 -16.55 -7.66
C ALA A 13 5.13 -15.03 -7.61
N SER A 14 6.11 -14.30 -8.12
CA SER A 14 6.26 -12.87 -8.03
C SER A 14 5.14 -12.26 -8.85
N THR A 15 4.04 -12.00 -8.16
CA THR A 15 2.86 -11.39 -8.75
C THR A 15 3.16 -9.90 -8.88
N LEU A 16 4.05 -9.54 -9.80
CA LEU A 16 4.35 -8.15 -10.12
C LEU A 16 3.06 -7.47 -10.55
N LEU A 17 2.70 -6.38 -9.88
CA LEU A 17 1.54 -5.58 -10.26
C LEU A 17 1.92 -4.66 -11.42
N SER A 18 1.04 -4.56 -12.41
CA SER A 18 1.18 -3.55 -13.45
C SER A 18 0.83 -2.15 -12.91
N ALA A 19 1.22 -1.11 -13.65
CA ALA A 19 0.78 0.26 -13.40
C ALA A 19 -0.76 0.36 -13.30
N ALA A 20 -1.48 -0.32 -14.20
CA ALA A 20 -2.94 -0.33 -14.20
C ALA A 20 -3.54 -1.01 -12.96
N ASP A 21 -2.91 -2.07 -12.46
CA ASP A 21 -3.32 -2.72 -11.20
C ASP A 21 -3.15 -1.77 -10.01
N LEU A 22 -2.04 -1.04 -9.94
CA LEU A 22 -1.79 -0.04 -8.90
C LEU A 22 -2.83 1.07 -8.91
N LEU A 23 -3.09 1.66 -10.08
CA LEU A 23 -4.08 2.74 -10.20
C LEU A 23 -5.48 2.27 -9.81
N ARG A 24 -5.87 1.04 -10.18
CA ARG A 24 -7.13 0.42 -9.75
C ARG A 24 -7.19 0.20 -8.24
N ARG A 25 -6.11 -0.33 -7.65
CA ARG A 25 -5.99 -0.58 -6.20
C ARG A 25 -6.08 0.72 -5.41
N TRP A 26 -5.34 1.74 -5.83
CA TRP A 26 -5.27 3.04 -5.16
C TRP A 26 -6.53 3.86 -5.37
N GLN A 27 -7.28 3.64 -6.45
CA GLN A 27 -8.37 4.52 -6.87
C GLN A 27 -7.89 5.98 -6.96
N ALA A 28 -6.64 6.16 -7.39
CA ALA A 28 -5.94 7.43 -7.38
C ALA A 28 -4.68 7.35 -8.23
N GLY A 29 -4.15 8.53 -8.53
CA GLY A 29 -2.95 8.71 -9.33
C GLY A 29 -3.25 8.66 -10.83
N SER A 30 -2.18 8.79 -11.59
CA SER A 30 -2.15 8.63 -13.04
C SER A 30 -0.79 8.07 -13.44
N ASP A 31 -0.60 7.79 -14.73
CA ASP A 31 0.72 7.40 -15.24
C ASP A 31 1.79 8.45 -14.94
N ALA A 32 1.43 9.74 -14.90
CA ALA A 32 2.34 10.82 -14.49
C ALA A 32 2.71 10.74 -13.00
N THR A 33 1.81 10.29 -12.13
CA THR A 33 2.13 10.03 -10.72
C THR A 33 3.16 8.90 -10.60
N LEU A 34 2.94 7.80 -11.32
CA LEU A 34 3.85 6.65 -11.33
C LEU A 34 5.21 7.04 -11.90
N TRP A 35 5.24 7.73 -13.04
CA TRP A 35 6.48 8.18 -13.67
C TRP A 35 7.30 9.08 -12.75
N ARG A 36 6.67 10.03 -12.03
CA ARG A 36 7.37 10.86 -11.04
C ARG A 36 7.90 10.02 -9.88
N ALA A 37 7.09 9.12 -9.34
CA ALA A 37 7.51 8.24 -8.24
C ALA A 37 8.69 7.33 -8.65
N GLU A 38 8.71 6.83 -9.90
CA GLU A 38 9.84 6.07 -10.44
C GLU A 38 11.07 6.96 -10.63
N LYS A 39 10.90 8.14 -11.23
CA LYS A 39 11.99 9.10 -11.46
C LYS A 39 12.66 9.52 -10.15
N ASP A 40 11.87 9.72 -9.10
CA ASP A 40 12.34 10.11 -7.77
C ASP A 40 12.80 8.90 -6.94
N SER A 41 12.84 7.69 -7.53
CA SER A 41 13.26 6.44 -6.89
C SER A 41 12.42 6.03 -5.67
N LEU A 42 11.19 6.54 -5.55
CA LEU A 42 10.26 6.22 -4.47
C LEU A 42 9.47 4.93 -4.76
N LEU A 43 9.25 4.61 -6.03
CA LEU A 43 8.58 3.39 -6.47
C LEU A 43 9.44 2.69 -7.51
N LEU A 44 10.12 1.62 -7.11
CA LEU A 44 11.10 0.92 -7.95
C LEU A 44 10.44 -0.21 -8.77
N PRO A 45 10.39 -0.10 -10.10
CA PRO A 45 9.86 -1.16 -10.95
C PRO A 45 10.88 -2.31 -11.05
N VAL A 46 10.38 -3.54 -10.98
CA VAL A 46 11.15 -4.76 -11.16
C VAL A 46 10.87 -5.32 -12.55
N ARG A 47 11.89 -5.92 -13.17
CA ARG A 47 11.76 -6.69 -14.41
C ARG A 47 11.98 -8.17 -14.14
N GLU A 48 11.03 -8.97 -14.61
CA GLU A 48 11.12 -10.43 -14.63
C GLU A 48 10.89 -10.92 -16.05
N GLY A 49 12.00 -11.27 -16.72
CA GLY A 49 11.99 -11.53 -18.16
C GLY A 49 11.47 -10.33 -18.94
N ARG A 50 10.35 -10.52 -19.65
CA ARG A 50 9.68 -9.46 -20.43
C ARG A 50 8.67 -8.66 -19.62
N ARG A 51 8.31 -9.09 -18.40
CA ARG A 51 7.32 -8.41 -17.56
C ARG A 51 8.00 -7.32 -16.74
N ARG A 52 7.35 -6.16 -16.66
CA ARG A 52 7.73 -5.05 -15.78
C ARG A 52 6.55 -4.77 -14.87
N GLY A 53 6.81 -4.60 -13.58
CA GLY A 53 5.79 -4.24 -12.61
C GLY A 53 6.41 -3.95 -11.25
N TYR A 54 5.59 -3.97 -10.21
CA TYR A 54 6.01 -3.60 -8.87
C TYR A 54 5.75 -4.75 -7.90
N SER A 55 6.73 -5.03 -7.04
CA SER A 55 6.56 -5.98 -5.95
C SER A 55 5.74 -5.36 -4.83
N TRP A 56 5.03 -6.18 -4.06
CA TRP A 56 4.27 -5.73 -2.90
C TRP A 56 5.12 -4.98 -1.88
N GLU A 57 6.35 -5.43 -1.64
CA GLU A 57 7.29 -4.79 -0.71
C GLU A 57 7.56 -3.33 -1.10
N THR A 58 7.84 -3.09 -2.39
CA THR A 58 8.09 -1.75 -2.93
C THR A 58 6.83 -0.90 -2.91
N ILE A 59 5.67 -1.48 -3.23
CA ILE A 59 4.38 -0.79 -3.18
C ILE A 59 4.08 -0.34 -1.75
N TRP A 60 4.24 -1.20 -0.76
CA TRP A 60 3.98 -0.86 0.64
C TRP A 60 4.96 0.17 1.18
N ALA A 61 6.25 0.05 0.84
CA ALA A 61 7.25 1.07 1.19
C ALA A 61 6.85 2.45 0.64
N PHE A 62 6.45 2.51 -0.63
CA PHE A 62 5.94 3.73 -1.26
C PHE A 62 4.66 4.26 -0.59
N GLU A 63 3.73 3.38 -0.24
CA GLU A 63 2.44 3.72 0.40
C GLU A 63 2.59 4.20 1.86
N GLY A 64 3.79 4.11 2.46
CA GLY A 64 4.08 4.59 3.82
C GLY A 64 4.56 3.53 4.81
N GLY A 65 4.99 2.35 4.35
CA GLY A 65 5.67 1.34 5.17
C GLY A 65 5.06 -0.05 5.07
N GLN A 66 5.73 -1.05 5.64
CA GLN A 66 5.28 -2.44 5.60
C GLN A 66 3.97 -2.66 6.36
N PRO A 67 3.14 -3.62 5.95
CA PRO A 67 1.98 -4.03 6.74
C PRO A 67 2.42 -4.56 8.12
N PRO A 68 1.61 -4.39 9.18
CA PRO A 68 1.77 -5.14 10.42
C PRO A 68 1.69 -6.65 10.17
N ALA A 69 2.37 -7.41 11.03
CA ALA A 69 2.41 -8.86 10.94
C ALA A 69 1.01 -9.49 10.89
N GLY A 70 0.77 -10.38 9.93
CA GLY A 70 -0.50 -11.08 9.75
C GLY A 70 -1.57 -10.28 9.01
N MET A 71 -1.28 -9.05 8.58
CA MET A 71 -2.23 -8.22 7.83
C MET A 71 -1.92 -8.16 6.32
N GLU A 72 -0.89 -8.84 5.83
CA GLU A 72 -0.40 -8.75 4.45
C GLU A 72 -1.52 -8.96 3.44
N ALA A 73 -2.41 -9.92 3.68
CA ALA A 73 -3.54 -10.20 2.80
C ALA A 73 -4.50 -9.00 2.69
N ALA A 74 -4.83 -8.33 3.79
CA ALA A 74 -5.66 -7.13 3.80
C ALA A 74 -4.97 -5.99 3.05
N TYR A 75 -3.65 -5.83 3.23
CA TYR A 75 -2.88 -4.83 2.51
C TYR A 75 -2.65 -5.13 1.04
N ARG A 76 -3.08 -6.28 0.51
CA ARG A 76 -3.14 -6.55 -0.93
C ARG A 76 -4.48 -6.16 -1.55
N GLN A 77 -5.51 -5.93 -0.74
CA GLN A 77 -6.84 -5.54 -1.22
C GLN A 77 -6.92 -4.08 -1.64
N ARG A 78 -7.87 -3.75 -2.51
CA ARG A 78 -8.16 -2.37 -2.94
C ARG A 78 -8.29 -1.44 -1.73
N LEU A 79 -7.61 -0.30 -1.78
CA LEU A 79 -7.63 0.67 -0.69
C LEU A 79 -8.91 1.50 -0.75
N LEU A 80 -9.47 1.85 0.39
CA LEU A 80 -10.67 2.69 0.49
C LEU A 80 -10.32 4.17 0.32
N THR A 81 -11.20 4.90 -0.37
CA THR A 81 -11.21 6.36 -0.29
C THR A 81 -11.76 6.82 1.07
N PRO A 82 -11.54 8.08 1.48
CA PRO A 82 -12.15 8.61 2.71
C PRO A 82 -13.67 8.44 2.75
N GLU A 83 -14.34 8.59 1.61
CA GLU A 83 -15.79 8.44 1.47
C GLU A 83 -16.22 6.98 1.68
N GLN A 84 -15.50 6.04 1.08
CA GLN A 84 -15.79 4.61 1.24
C GLN A 84 -15.52 4.13 2.66
N ALA A 85 -14.42 4.60 3.28
CA ALA A 85 -14.08 4.28 4.66
C ALA A 85 -15.16 4.77 5.63
N ALA A 86 -15.74 5.95 5.40
CA ALA A 86 -16.77 6.54 6.23
C ALA A 86 -18.09 5.75 6.26
N ILE A 87 -18.36 4.87 5.29
CA ILE A 87 -19.59 4.07 5.25
C ILE A 87 -19.64 3.07 6.41
N GLY A 88 -18.50 2.51 6.80
CA GLY A 88 -18.43 1.43 7.82
C GLY A 88 -18.15 1.92 9.24
N VAL A 89 -18.06 3.24 9.47
CA VAL A 89 -17.54 3.79 10.72
C VAL A 89 -18.37 5.00 11.18
N PRO A 90 -18.39 5.33 12.48
CA PRO A 90 -19.18 6.45 13.01
C PRO A 90 -18.58 7.84 12.72
N TYR A 91 -17.64 7.95 11.76
CA TYR A 91 -16.90 9.17 11.47
C TYR A 91 -17.15 9.67 10.05
N ARG A 92 -17.23 10.99 9.91
CA ARG A 92 -17.30 11.64 8.59
C ARG A 92 -15.95 11.51 7.86
N PRO A 93 -15.92 11.53 6.51
CA PRO A 93 -14.68 11.48 5.74
C PRO A 93 -13.65 12.55 6.17
N SER A 94 -14.09 13.77 6.45
CA SER A 94 -13.23 14.86 6.93
C SER A 94 -12.59 14.55 8.28
N THR A 95 -13.31 13.87 9.18
CA THR A 95 -12.79 13.47 10.49
C THR A 95 -11.73 12.38 10.35
N LEU A 96 -11.97 11.39 9.47
CA LEU A 96 -10.95 10.37 9.14
C LEU A 96 -9.69 11.02 8.56
N MET A 97 -9.84 12.01 7.68
CA MET A 97 -8.71 12.76 7.14
C MET A 97 -7.93 13.53 8.20
N THR A 98 -8.61 14.19 9.14
CA THR A 98 -7.97 14.88 10.27
C THR A 98 -7.16 13.90 11.11
N LYS A 99 -7.76 12.77 11.51
CA LYS A 99 -7.07 11.74 12.29
C LYS A 99 -5.87 11.14 11.56
N ALA A 100 -5.99 10.92 10.25
CA ALA A 100 -4.88 10.45 9.40
C ALA A 100 -3.75 11.48 9.28
N ARG A 101 -4.09 12.78 9.31
CA ARG A 101 -3.11 13.88 9.32
C ARG A 101 -2.37 13.97 10.65
N GLU A 102 -3.08 13.78 11.75
CA GLU A 102 -2.52 13.76 13.11
C GLU A 102 -1.73 12.47 13.41
N GLY A 103 -1.81 11.46 12.53
CA GLY A 103 -1.13 10.18 12.72
C GLY A 103 -1.83 9.24 13.71
N THR A 104 -3.05 9.58 14.14
CA THR A 104 -3.83 8.76 15.09
C THR A 104 -4.60 7.64 14.40
N LEU A 105 -4.93 7.81 13.12
CA LEU A 105 -5.55 6.79 12.27
C LEU A 105 -4.52 6.32 11.22
N PRO A 106 -4.16 5.02 11.18
CA PRO A 106 -3.29 4.50 10.13
C PRO A 106 -3.85 4.76 8.74
N CYS A 107 -2.99 5.16 7.81
CA CYS A 107 -3.36 5.43 6.44
C CYS A 107 -2.22 5.14 5.47
N ARG A 108 -2.58 4.97 4.19
CA ARG A 108 -1.65 4.90 3.07
C ARG A 108 -1.64 6.21 2.32
N ARG A 109 -0.45 6.66 1.92
CA ARG A 109 -0.27 7.93 1.18
C ARG A 109 0.24 7.64 -0.23
N ILE A 110 -0.53 8.11 -1.22
CA ILE A 110 -0.17 8.04 -2.64
C ILE A 110 -0.05 9.48 -3.14
N GLY A 111 1.16 10.04 -3.04
CA GLY A 111 1.38 11.47 -3.18
C GLY A 111 0.55 12.25 -2.16
N THR A 112 -0.34 13.14 -2.63
CA THR A 112 -1.23 13.92 -1.76
C THR A 112 -2.51 13.20 -1.36
N LYS A 113 -2.77 12.00 -1.91
CA LYS A 113 -4.01 11.26 -1.67
C LYS A 113 -3.84 10.33 -0.47
N VAL A 114 -4.79 10.42 0.46
CA VAL A 114 -4.90 9.52 1.61
C VAL A 114 -5.86 8.38 1.28
N ARG A 115 -5.46 7.16 1.62
CA ARG A 115 -6.24 5.94 1.42
C ARG A 115 -6.16 5.07 2.66
N PHE A 116 -7.12 4.16 2.80
CA PHE A 116 -7.24 3.33 3.99
C PHE A 116 -7.34 1.85 3.67
N VAL A 117 -6.84 1.02 4.58
CA VAL A 117 -7.06 -0.43 4.56
C VAL A 117 -8.25 -0.72 5.47
N ALA A 118 -9.27 -1.39 4.94
CA ALA A 118 -10.51 -1.66 5.67
C ALA A 118 -10.24 -2.35 7.03
N ALA A 119 -9.54 -3.48 7.00
CA ALA A 119 -9.21 -4.23 8.21
C ALA A 119 -8.35 -3.45 9.22
N GLU A 120 -7.58 -2.46 8.77
CA GLU A 120 -6.79 -1.63 9.66
C GLU A 120 -7.63 -0.55 10.35
N ILE A 121 -8.61 0.01 9.64
CA ILE A 121 -9.63 0.85 10.25
C ILE A 121 -10.38 0.06 11.32
N ASP A 122 -10.83 -1.17 11.00
CA ASP A 122 -11.57 -2.01 11.95
C ASP A 122 -10.74 -2.31 13.19
N ARG A 123 -9.46 -2.69 13.01
CA ARG A 123 -8.53 -2.90 14.11
C ARG A 123 -8.33 -1.65 14.96
N TRP A 124 -8.21 -0.48 14.33
CA TRP A 124 -8.07 0.79 15.04
C TRP A 124 -9.33 1.14 15.83
N LEU A 125 -10.53 0.86 15.31
CA LEU A 125 -11.77 1.06 16.07
C LEU A 125 -11.83 0.16 17.31
N CYS A 126 -11.40 -1.10 17.16
CA CYS A 126 -11.37 -2.05 18.27
C CYS A 126 -10.26 -1.78 19.30
N SER A 127 -9.27 -0.92 19.02
CA SER A 127 -8.19 -0.65 19.99
C SER A 127 -8.60 0.29 21.13
N TRP A 128 -9.78 0.90 21.05
CA TRP A 128 -10.30 1.84 22.05
C TRP A 128 -11.55 1.31 22.78
N LEU A 129 -12.04 0.14 22.36
CA LEU A 129 -13.16 -0.57 22.98
C LEU A 129 -12.62 -1.56 24.01
#